data_AF-A0A2M7V7Q7-F1
#
_entry.id   AF-A0A2M7V7Q7-F1
#
_cell.length_a   1.000
_cell.length_b   1.000
_cell.length_c   1.000
_cell.angle_alpha   90.00
_cell.angle_beta   90.00
_cell.angle_gamma   90.00
#
_symmetry.space_group_name_H-M   'P 1'
#
loop_
_entity.id
_entity.type
_entity.pdbx_description
1 polymer ?
#
loop_
_entity_poly.entity_id
_entity_poly.type
_entity_poly.pdbx_seq_one_letter_code
_entity_poly.pdbx_strand_id
1 'polypeptide(L)'
;MSSDPTQQGLSTGQKTGFVFLLVFGFLAVGLGFIQMRNNIFGPFFVSTNSQDLGQASVLLDQTVRLQSIDTDLDGLKDFEELTFYQTSPYLPDTDSDGLSDSDEINAGTDPLCPEGKDCSVSEFVPEKLEDNLILTPVGAEASGVLDDGFDPGPQIQQLLGDPSQLRAMLISTGQFTEAQIAEISDEALIKMANNVIQNNAPANFSVGTSTTAVTLQTSDLSALLDDPVKLRAAILATGNISAADLEKIDDEMLVQVAKEVLSGS
;
A
#
# COMPACT_ATOMS: atom_id res chain seq x y z
N MET A 1 5.74 -88.18 -35.14
CA MET A 1 4.56 -87.32 -35.36
C MET A 1 3.64 -87.56 -34.17
N SER A 2 3.86 -86.82 -33.10
CA SER A 2 3.19 -85.55 -32.80
C SER A 2 1.79 -85.77 -32.23
N SER A 3 1.70 -85.66 -30.92
CA SER A 3 0.47 -85.32 -30.21
C SER A 3 0.79 -84.14 -29.30
N ASP A 4 0.44 -82.97 -29.80
CA ASP A 4 0.51 -81.64 -29.20
C ASP A 4 -0.51 -81.54 -28.04
N PRO A 5 -0.15 -81.03 -26.84
CA PRO A 5 -1.10 -80.92 -25.74
C PRO A 5 -2.16 -79.85 -26.07
N THR A 6 -3.37 -80.34 -26.33
CA THR A 6 -4.61 -79.60 -26.55
C THR A 6 -4.79 -78.44 -25.56
N GLN A 7 -4.82 -77.22 -26.09
CA GLN A 7 -5.23 -76.03 -25.35
C GLN A 7 -6.70 -76.14 -24.92
N GLN A 8 -6.94 -76.34 -23.63
CA GLN A 8 -8.29 -76.24 -23.06
C GLN A 8 -8.65 -74.76 -22.88
N GLY A 9 -9.45 -74.22 -23.82
CA GLY A 9 -10.00 -72.88 -23.71
C GLY A 9 -11.04 -72.78 -22.59
N LEU A 10 -11.00 -71.69 -21.81
CA LEU A 10 -11.95 -71.46 -20.71
C LEU A 10 -13.41 -71.50 -21.16
N SER A 11 -14.27 -72.10 -20.34
CA SER A 11 -15.72 -72.17 -20.55
C SER A 11 -16.34 -70.77 -20.57
N THR A 12 -17.42 -70.59 -21.34
CA THR A 12 -18.15 -69.30 -21.45
C THR A 12 -18.59 -68.75 -20.09
N GLY A 13 -18.92 -69.63 -19.13
CA GLY A 13 -19.22 -69.25 -17.74
C GLY A 13 -18.01 -68.74 -16.96
N GLN A 14 -16.81 -69.28 -17.23
CA GLN A 14 -15.57 -68.83 -16.59
C GLN A 14 -15.07 -67.52 -17.20
N LYS A 15 -15.25 -67.34 -18.51
CA LYS A 15 -14.93 -66.08 -19.20
C LYS A 15 -15.80 -64.93 -18.72
N THR A 16 -17.11 -65.17 -18.57
CA THR A 16 -18.03 -64.17 -18.01
C THR A 16 -17.70 -63.85 -16.56
N GLY A 17 -17.39 -64.86 -15.74
CA GLY A 17 -16.91 -64.65 -14.37
C GLY A 17 -15.64 -63.80 -14.30
N PHE A 18 -14.65 -64.06 -15.17
CA PHE A 18 -13.42 -63.28 -15.21
C PHE A 18 -13.67 -61.82 -15.65
N VAL A 19 -14.55 -61.60 -16.63
CA VAL A 19 -14.94 -60.24 -17.07
C VAL A 19 -15.64 -59.48 -15.94
N PHE A 20 -16.56 -60.11 -15.21
CA PHE A 20 -17.21 -59.48 -14.06
C PHE A 20 -16.23 -59.12 -12.95
N LEU A 21 -15.28 -60.02 -12.66
CA LEU A 21 -14.24 -59.77 -11.65
C LEU A 21 -13.34 -58.60 -12.05
N LEU A 22 -12.99 -58.52 -13.34
CA LEU A 22 -12.18 -57.42 -13.88
C LEU A 22 -12.90 -56.07 -13.76
N VAL A 23 -14.19 -56.02 -14.12
CA VAL A 23 -15.03 -54.81 -14.00
C VAL A 23 -15.17 -54.40 -12.54
N PHE A 24 -15.46 -55.34 -11.64
CA PHE A 24 -15.62 -55.06 -10.22
C PHE A 24 -14.30 -54.61 -9.57
N GLY A 25 -13.18 -55.18 -9.99
CA GLY A 25 -11.84 -54.78 -9.56
C GLY A 25 -11.52 -53.33 -9.95
N PHE A 26 -11.78 -52.93 -11.19
CA PHE A 26 -11.60 -51.55 -11.62
C PHE A 26 -12.53 -50.57 -10.91
N LEU A 27 -13.78 -50.98 -10.65
CA LEU A 27 -14.74 -50.15 -9.92
C LEU A 27 -14.30 -49.93 -8.47
N ALA A 28 -13.82 -50.98 -7.80
CA ALA A 28 -13.32 -50.89 -6.43
C ALA A 28 -12.08 -49.99 -6.33
N VAL A 29 -11.13 -50.11 -7.27
CA VAL A 29 -9.94 -49.24 -7.32
C VAL A 29 -10.32 -47.79 -7.62
N GLY A 30 -11.24 -47.56 -8.56
CA GLY A 30 -11.71 -46.22 -8.91
C GLY A 30 -12.42 -45.52 -7.75
N LEU A 31 -13.35 -46.23 -7.07
CA LEU A 31 -14.04 -45.71 -5.89
C LEU A 31 -13.07 -45.48 -4.72
N GLY A 32 -12.11 -46.38 -4.52
CA GLY A 32 -11.06 -46.23 -3.50
C GLY A 32 -10.20 -44.98 -3.75
N PHE A 33 -9.81 -44.72 -5.00
CA PHE A 33 -9.05 -43.52 -5.36
C PHE A 33 -9.86 -42.24 -5.17
N ILE A 34 -11.15 -42.24 -5.51
CA ILE A 34 -12.05 -41.10 -5.29
C ILE A 34 -12.22 -40.81 -3.78
N GLN A 35 -12.39 -41.85 -2.96
CA GLN A 35 -12.56 -41.70 -1.52
C GLN A 35 -11.26 -41.27 -0.83
N MET A 36 -10.12 -41.81 -1.26
CA MET A 36 -8.79 -41.39 -0.81
C MET A 36 -8.52 -39.93 -1.20
N ARG A 37 -8.87 -39.53 -2.42
CA ARG A 37 -8.76 -38.13 -2.84
C ARG A 37 -9.61 -37.22 -1.96
N ASN A 38 -10.89 -37.53 -1.76
CA ASN A 38 -11.75 -36.68 -0.95
C ASN A 38 -11.30 -36.59 0.53
N ASN A 39 -10.73 -37.65 1.11
CA ASN A 39 -10.24 -37.62 2.50
C ASN A 39 -8.86 -36.96 2.66
N ILE A 40 -7.95 -37.12 1.70
CA ILE A 40 -6.62 -36.51 1.75
C ILE A 40 -6.70 -35.04 1.37
N PHE A 41 -7.51 -34.70 0.37
CA PHE A 41 -7.60 -33.35 -0.14
C PHE A 41 -8.71 -32.54 0.53
N GLY A 42 -9.78 -33.15 1.05
CA GLY A 42 -10.87 -32.45 1.75
C GLY A 42 -10.43 -31.37 2.76
N PRO A 43 -9.46 -31.62 3.66
CA PRO A 43 -9.02 -30.60 4.63
C PRO A 43 -8.12 -29.50 4.04
N PHE A 44 -7.64 -29.61 2.79
CA PHE A 44 -6.78 -28.62 2.13
C PHE A 44 -7.49 -27.81 1.04
N PHE A 45 -8.72 -28.17 0.70
CA PHE A 45 -9.53 -27.35 -0.18
C PHE A 45 -10.25 -26.32 0.68
N VAL A 46 -9.68 -25.11 0.71
CA VAL A 46 -10.41 -23.93 1.17
C VAL A 46 -11.64 -23.81 0.26
N SER A 47 -12.81 -24.10 0.80
CA SER A 47 -14.06 -23.73 0.15
C SER A 47 -14.14 -22.22 0.27
N THR A 48 -13.61 -21.52 -0.73
CA THR A 48 -13.97 -20.12 -0.94
C THR A 48 -15.43 -20.12 -1.34
N ASN A 49 -16.30 -20.21 -0.33
CA ASN A 49 -17.64 -19.69 -0.47
C ASN A 49 -17.47 -18.29 -1.05
N SER A 50 -18.20 -17.95 -2.10
CA SER A 50 -18.25 -16.61 -2.69
C SER A 50 -18.91 -15.56 -1.75
N GLN A 51 -18.82 -15.78 -0.44
CA GLN A 51 -18.80 -14.75 0.60
C GLN A 51 -17.36 -14.42 1.05
N ASP A 52 -16.34 -14.80 0.28
CA ASP A 52 -14.95 -14.35 0.49
C ASP A 52 -14.74 -12.94 -0.09
N LEU A 53 -15.55 -12.00 0.40
CA LEU A 53 -15.15 -10.62 0.68
C LEU A 53 -14.45 -10.57 2.06
N GLY A 54 -13.97 -11.72 2.55
CA GLY A 54 -13.59 -12.00 3.93
C GLY A 54 -12.18 -11.55 4.29
N GLN A 55 -11.26 -11.51 3.34
CA GLN A 55 -9.88 -11.10 3.63
C GLN A 55 -9.73 -9.60 3.80
N ALA A 56 -10.52 -8.80 3.08
CA ALA A 56 -10.61 -7.36 3.33
C ALA A 56 -11.33 -7.07 4.67
N SER A 57 -12.39 -7.80 5.00
CA SER A 57 -13.15 -7.59 6.24
C SER A 57 -12.43 -8.06 7.51
N VAL A 58 -11.54 -9.06 7.44
CA VAL A 58 -10.74 -9.50 8.61
C VAL A 58 -9.63 -8.49 8.93
N LEU A 59 -8.97 -7.92 7.92
CA LEU A 59 -8.02 -6.84 8.13
C LEU A 59 -8.72 -5.54 8.57
N LEU A 60 -9.94 -5.29 8.09
CA LEU A 60 -10.78 -4.22 8.60
C LEU A 60 -11.18 -4.48 10.06
N ASP A 61 -11.55 -5.71 10.44
CA ASP A 61 -11.95 -6.04 11.82
C ASP A 61 -10.76 -5.88 12.79
N GLN A 62 -9.57 -6.32 12.40
CA GLN A 62 -8.40 -6.21 13.26
C GLN A 62 -7.91 -4.76 13.43
N THR A 63 -7.89 -3.97 12.35
CA THR A 63 -7.54 -2.54 12.43
C THR A 63 -8.57 -1.75 13.23
N VAL A 64 -9.87 -2.01 13.04
CA VAL A 64 -10.95 -1.40 13.82
C VAL A 64 -10.85 -1.75 15.31
N ARG A 65 -10.44 -2.98 15.64
CA ARG A 65 -10.19 -3.38 17.04
C ARG A 65 -9.06 -2.57 17.65
N LEU A 66 -7.90 -2.52 16.98
CA LEU A 66 -6.71 -1.77 17.45
C LEU A 66 -7.00 -0.28 17.64
N GLN A 67 -7.93 0.30 16.88
CA GLN A 67 -8.36 1.70 17.03
C GLN A 67 -9.21 1.98 18.27
N SER A 68 -9.64 0.94 18.98
CA SER A 68 -10.55 1.03 20.13
C SER A 68 -9.98 0.45 21.42
N ILE A 69 -8.87 -0.27 21.34
CA ILE A 69 -8.20 -0.86 22.48
C ILE A 69 -6.93 -0.08 22.79
N ASP A 70 -6.60 -0.12 24.07
CA ASP A 70 -5.41 0.44 24.72
C ASP A 70 -4.98 -0.70 25.67
N THR A 71 -3.95 -1.44 25.27
CA THR A 71 -3.61 -2.74 25.86
C THR A 71 -2.79 -2.59 27.15
N ASP A 72 -1.95 -1.57 27.25
CA ASP A 72 -1.14 -1.26 28.43
C ASP A 72 -1.68 -0.12 29.30
N LEU A 73 -2.77 0.52 28.85
CA LEU A 73 -3.57 1.50 29.61
C LEU A 73 -2.81 2.78 29.92
N ASP A 74 -1.90 3.19 29.03
CA ASP A 74 -1.13 4.42 29.14
C ASP A 74 -1.89 5.65 28.59
N GLY A 75 -2.99 5.43 27.87
CA GLY A 75 -3.82 6.46 27.25
C GLY A 75 -3.63 6.64 25.74
N LEU A 76 -2.74 5.87 25.11
CA LEU A 76 -2.64 5.69 23.68
C LEU A 76 -3.38 4.43 23.25
N LYS A 77 -3.89 4.42 22.02
CA LYS A 77 -4.49 3.21 21.45
C LYS A 77 -3.41 2.39 20.74
N ASP A 78 -3.55 1.06 20.77
CA ASP A 78 -2.63 0.15 20.08
C ASP A 78 -2.44 0.52 18.59
N PHE A 79 -3.49 1.00 17.92
CA PHE A 79 -3.37 1.46 16.54
C PHE A 79 -2.49 2.69 16.39
N GLU A 80 -2.58 3.65 17.31
CA GLU A 80 -1.82 4.89 17.27
C GLU A 80 -0.35 4.64 17.56
N GLU A 81 -0.08 3.82 18.57
CA GLU A 81 1.27 3.36 18.92
C GLU A 81 1.95 2.65 17.74
N LEU A 82 1.29 1.66 17.13
CA LEU A 82 1.87 0.89 16.03
C LEU A 82 2.01 1.69 14.73
N THR A 83 1.11 2.66 14.48
CA THR A 83 1.03 3.34 13.17
C THR A 83 1.75 4.68 13.15
N PHE A 84 1.71 5.44 14.23
CA PHE A 84 2.24 6.81 14.27
C PHE A 84 3.52 6.93 15.09
N TYR A 85 3.53 6.38 16.30
CA TYR A 85 4.60 6.61 17.27
C TYR A 85 5.67 5.50 17.28
N GLN A 86 5.35 4.34 16.71
CA GLN A 86 6.21 3.16 16.68
C GLN A 86 6.60 2.67 18.09
N THR A 87 5.77 2.98 19.07
CA THR A 87 5.86 2.54 20.46
C THR A 87 5.24 1.16 20.63
N SER A 88 5.39 0.57 21.83
CA SER A 88 4.98 -0.80 22.13
C SER A 88 3.64 -0.85 22.85
N PRO A 89 2.57 -1.45 22.26
CA PRO A 89 1.24 -1.54 22.88
C PRO A 89 1.11 -2.40 24.14
N TYR A 90 2.23 -2.91 24.63
CA TYR A 90 2.30 -3.77 25.81
C TYR A 90 3.13 -3.15 26.92
N LEU A 91 3.70 -1.97 26.68
CA LEU A 91 4.62 -1.29 27.57
C LEU A 91 4.20 0.17 27.62
N PRO A 92 3.67 0.66 28.75
CA PRO A 92 3.24 2.04 28.85
C PRO A 92 4.40 3.04 28.73
N ASP A 93 5.63 2.56 28.79
CA ASP A 93 6.90 3.29 28.71
C ASP A 93 7.83 2.43 27.83
N THR A 94 7.93 2.78 26.54
CA THR A 94 8.62 1.96 25.53
C THR A 94 10.13 1.98 25.71
N ASP A 95 10.69 3.11 26.13
CA ASP A 95 12.14 3.29 26.25
C ASP A 95 12.68 3.05 27.67
N SER A 96 11.77 2.83 28.62
CA SER A 96 11.97 2.47 30.02
C SER A 96 12.69 3.55 30.85
N ASP A 97 12.40 4.83 30.61
CA ASP A 97 12.97 5.96 31.35
C ASP A 97 12.13 6.42 32.56
N GLY A 98 10.90 5.94 32.67
CA GLY A 98 9.94 6.25 33.74
C GLY A 98 8.84 7.24 33.39
N LEU A 99 8.80 7.75 32.15
CA LEU A 99 7.69 8.50 31.58
C LEU A 99 6.86 7.58 30.68
N SER A 100 5.55 7.77 30.62
CA SER A 100 4.75 6.99 29.67
C SER A 100 4.86 7.56 28.26
N ASP A 101 4.71 6.69 27.26
CA ASP A 101 4.74 7.09 25.85
C ASP A 101 3.72 8.22 25.60
N SER A 102 2.53 8.10 26.21
CA SER A 102 1.49 9.13 26.17
C SER A 102 1.90 10.48 26.78
N ASP A 103 2.63 10.48 27.89
CA ASP A 103 3.08 11.69 28.59
C ASP A 103 4.17 12.41 27.77
N GLU A 104 5.07 11.64 27.18
CA GLU A 104 6.13 12.14 26.32
C GLU A 104 5.58 12.76 25.03
N ILE A 105 4.62 12.10 24.38
CA ILE A 105 3.94 12.66 23.20
C ILE A 105 3.21 13.96 23.56
N ASN A 106 2.56 14.02 24.72
CA ASN A 106 1.89 15.23 25.19
C ASN A 106 2.89 16.37 25.53
N ALA A 107 4.10 16.01 25.97
CA ALA A 107 5.21 16.94 26.21
C ALA A 107 5.95 17.34 24.92
N GLY A 108 5.75 16.62 23.81
CA GLY A 108 6.45 16.81 22.55
C GLY A 108 7.88 16.25 22.53
N THR A 109 8.17 15.28 23.40
CA THR A 109 9.43 14.51 23.40
C THR A 109 9.28 13.24 22.55
N ASP A 110 10.39 12.52 22.36
CA ASP A 110 10.43 11.29 21.56
C ASP A 110 10.24 10.08 22.47
N PRO A 111 9.12 9.32 22.40
CA PRO A 111 8.82 8.19 23.27
C PRO A 111 9.70 6.95 23.03
N LEU A 112 10.63 7.04 22.07
CA LEU A 112 11.65 6.02 21.82
C LEU A 112 13.02 6.44 22.36
N CYS A 113 13.12 7.63 22.96
CA CYS A 113 14.37 8.23 23.38
C CYS A 113 14.40 8.60 24.88
N PRO A 114 15.17 7.84 25.69
CA PRO A 114 15.14 8.03 27.14
C PRO A 114 15.53 9.45 27.55
N GLU A 115 14.84 10.00 28.55
CA GLU A 115 15.01 11.35 29.05
C GLU A 115 16.50 11.66 29.32
N GLY A 116 16.97 12.75 28.72
CA GLY A 116 18.35 13.21 28.87
C GLY A 116 19.37 12.47 28.01
N LYS A 117 18.95 11.59 27.10
CA LYS A 117 19.80 11.06 26.03
C LYS A 117 19.60 11.84 24.73
N ASP A 118 20.65 11.82 23.91
CA ASP A 118 20.59 12.33 22.54
C ASP A 118 20.42 11.14 21.60
N CYS A 119 19.16 10.88 21.21
CA CYS A 119 18.82 9.88 20.19
C CYS A 119 18.66 10.51 18.81
N SER A 120 19.03 11.79 18.66
CA SER A 120 19.19 12.39 17.35
C SER A 120 20.26 11.58 16.63
N VAL A 121 19.85 10.83 15.61
CA VAL A 121 20.78 10.27 14.63
C VAL A 121 21.40 11.43 13.87
N SER A 122 22.36 12.12 14.50
CA SER A 122 23.37 12.87 13.79
C SER A 122 24.14 11.84 12.99
N GLU A 123 23.77 11.72 11.73
CA GLU A 123 24.61 11.39 10.59
C GLU A 123 25.99 10.87 11.02
N PHE A 124 26.19 9.56 10.83
CA PHE A 124 27.48 8.89 10.95
C PHE A 124 28.44 9.54 9.94
N VAL A 125 28.99 10.72 10.26
CA VAL A 125 30.09 11.32 9.52
C VAL A 125 31.32 10.52 9.93
N PRO A 126 31.90 9.67 9.06
CA PRO A 126 33.12 8.99 9.40
C PRO A 126 34.19 10.02 9.77
N GLU A 127 34.77 9.83 10.95
CA GLU A 127 35.67 10.68 11.73
C GLU A 127 37.01 11.04 11.04
N LYS A 128 37.03 11.38 9.75
CA LYS A 128 38.29 11.70 9.08
C LYS A 128 38.21 12.56 7.82
N LEU A 129 37.61 13.74 7.91
CA LEU A 129 37.95 14.85 7.02
C LEU A 129 38.00 16.15 7.84
N GLU A 130 38.90 16.19 8.83
CA GLU A 130 39.41 17.47 9.33
C GLU A 130 40.28 18.10 8.24
N ASP A 131 39.67 18.89 7.37
CA ASP A 131 40.32 20.10 6.86
C ASP A 131 39.30 20.97 6.13
N ASN A 132 39.07 22.15 6.69
CA ASN A 132 38.31 23.28 6.15
C ASN A 132 36.80 23.09 5.93
N LEU A 133 36.01 23.51 6.91
CA LEU A 133 35.06 24.63 6.71
C LEU A 133 34.64 25.18 8.08
N ILE A 134 35.06 26.43 8.31
CA ILE A 134 34.70 27.22 9.47
C ILE A 134 33.20 27.54 9.37
N LEU A 135 32.41 27.10 10.36
CA LEU A 135 31.17 27.79 10.73
C LEU A 135 31.21 28.02 12.24
N THR A 136 31.46 29.26 12.59
CA THR A 136 31.40 29.81 13.95
C THR A 136 29.99 29.65 14.53
N PRO A 137 29.84 29.33 15.84
CA PRO A 137 28.54 29.31 16.48
C PRO A 137 28.12 30.75 16.82
N VAL A 138 27.05 31.24 16.20
CA VAL A 138 26.34 32.40 16.74
C VAL A 138 25.25 31.86 17.64
N GLY A 139 25.43 32.13 18.93
CA GLY A 139 24.56 31.65 19.99
C GLY A 139 23.18 32.27 19.99
N ALA A 140 22.44 31.78 20.98
CA ALA A 140 21.17 32.26 21.50
C ALA A 140 20.95 33.77 21.39
N GLU A 141 19.66 34.13 21.28
CA GLU A 141 18.94 35.27 21.88
C GLU A 141 17.87 35.76 20.89
N ALA A 142 16.64 35.22 20.95
CA ALA A 142 15.43 35.95 20.56
C ALA A 142 14.18 35.24 21.10
N SER A 143 13.70 35.73 22.25
CA SER A 143 12.30 35.63 22.62
C SER A 143 11.43 36.34 21.57
N GLY A 144 10.32 35.69 21.21
CA GLY A 144 9.13 36.32 20.64
C GLY A 144 8.99 36.19 19.13
N VAL A 145 8.11 35.29 18.69
CA VAL A 145 6.85 35.58 17.97
C VAL A 145 6.01 34.29 18.03
N LEU A 146 4.81 34.39 18.63
CA LEU A 146 3.72 33.47 18.32
C LEU A 146 3.17 33.91 16.96
N ASP A 147 3.33 33.08 15.94
CA ASP A 147 2.58 33.19 14.68
C ASP A 147 1.95 31.84 14.39
N ASP A 148 0.62 31.85 14.44
CA ASP A 148 -0.25 30.71 14.19
C ASP A 148 -0.18 30.33 12.71
N GLY A 149 0.43 29.19 12.39
CA GLY A 149 0.37 28.67 11.02
C GLY A 149 1.42 27.64 10.65
N PHE A 150 1.36 26.44 11.23
CA PHE A 150 2.01 25.29 10.61
C PHE A 150 1.21 24.91 9.35
N ASP A 151 1.60 25.47 8.21
CA ASP A 151 1.14 25.10 6.87
C ASP A 151 2.09 24.03 6.29
N PRO A 152 1.68 22.75 6.19
CA PRO A 152 2.51 21.70 5.60
C PRO A 152 2.53 21.72 4.05
N GLY A 153 2.13 22.81 3.39
CA GLY A 153 2.23 22.97 1.92
C GLY A 153 3.15 24.12 1.53
N PRO A 154 4.46 23.89 1.33
CA PRO A 154 4.97 23.49 0.00
C PRO A 154 6.23 22.59 0.05
N GLN A 155 6.63 22.11 1.23
CA GLN A 155 7.96 21.51 1.43
C GLN A 155 8.07 20.10 0.84
N ILE A 156 6.96 19.35 0.82
CA ILE A 156 6.92 17.99 0.26
C ILE A 156 7.15 17.99 -1.26
N GLN A 157 6.58 18.95 -1.99
CA GLN A 157 6.72 19.02 -3.45
C GLN A 157 8.16 19.30 -3.90
N GLN A 158 8.92 20.02 -3.07
CA GLN A 158 10.31 20.36 -3.35
C GLN A 158 11.28 19.24 -2.98
N LEU A 159 10.94 18.41 -1.98
CA LEU A 159 11.67 17.18 -1.65
C LEU A 159 11.41 16.05 -2.66
N LEU A 160 10.21 15.96 -3.25
CA LEU A 160 9.88 14.93 -4.25
C LEU A 160 10.43 15.18 -5.66
N GLY A 161 10.98 16.38 -5.91
CA GLY A 161 11.62 16.71 -7.18
C GLY A 161 13.06 16.19 -7.31
N ASP A 162 13.68 15.79 -6.20
CA ASP A 162 15.07 15.33 -6.16
C ASP A 162 15.14 13.82 -5.86
N PRO A 163 15.49 12.99 -6.87
CA PRO A 163 15.65 11.54 -6.69
C PRO A 163 16.65 11.17 -5.59
N SER A 164 17.69 11.98 -5.37
CA SER A 164 18.73 11.68 -4.38
C SER A 164 18.20 11.80 -2.95
N GLN A 165 17.34 12.79 -2.69
CA GLN A 165 16.72 12.98 -1.39
C GLN A 165 15.67 11.90 -1.11
N LEU A 166 14.92 11.50 -2.13
CA LEU A 166 14.00 10.36 -2.04
C LEU A 166 14.71 9.05 -1.72
N ARG A 167 15.87 8.80 -2.34
CA ARG A 167 16.70 7.63 -2.02
C ARG A 167 17.18 7.66 -0.58
N ALA A 168 17.69 8.80 -0.10
CA ALA A 168 18.15 8.95 1.27
C ALA A 168 17.03 8.72 2.28
N MET A 169 15.83 9.25 2.01
CA MET A 169 14.65 9.05 2.86
C MET A 169 14.20 7.59 2.89
N LEU A 170 14.18 6.90 1.75
CA LEU A 170 13.78 5.49 1.72
C LEU A 170 14.81 4.58 2.42
N ILE A 171 16.11 4.90 2.33
CA ILE A 171 17.15 4.20 3.08
C ILE A 171 17.02 4.47 4.58
N SER A 172 16.65 5.71 4.97
CA SER A 172 16.52 6.07 6.39
C SER A 172 15.33 5.41 7.08
N THR A 173 14.29 5.01 6.35
CA THR A 173 13.20 4.18 6.92
C THR A 173 13.64 2.78 7.35
N GLY A 174 14.86 2.35 6.98
CA GLY A 174 15.37 1.01 7.28
C GLY A 174 14.71 -0.13 6.50
N GLN A 175 13.68 0.16 5.70
CA GLN A 175 12.95 -0.84 4.89
C GLN A 175 13.67 -1.22 3.60
N PHE A 176 14.59 -0.35 3.14
CA PHE A 176 15.32 -0.53 1.90
C PHE A 176 16.81 -0.34 2.12
N THR A 177 17.60 -1.29 1.62
CA THR A 177 19.06 -1.16 1.61
C THR A 177 19.52 -0.35 0.40
N GLU A 178 20.70 0.27 0.49
CA GLU A 178 21.30 1.06 -0.59
C GLU A 178 21.41 0.26 -1.90
N ALA A 179 21.72 -1.04 -1.82
CA ALA A 179 21.80 -1.94 -2.97
C ALA A 179 20.43 -2.19 -3.64
N GLN A 180 19.34 -2.27 -2.87
CA GLN A 180 17.99 -2.49 -3.39
C GLN A 180 17.43 -1.22 -4.03
N ILE A 181 17.71 -0.06 -3.44
CA ILE A 181 17.29 1.22 -4.01
C ILE A 181 18.10 1.57 -5.26
N ALA A 182 19.39 1.22 -5.33
CA ALA A 182 20.24 1.46 -6.50
C ALA A 182 19.74 0.76 -7.78
N GLU A 183 18.94 -0.30 -7.67
CA GLU A 183 18.36 -1.02 -8.81
C GLU A 183 17.13 -0.31 -9.42
N ILE A 184 16.49 0.60 -8.66
CA ILE A 184 15.36 1.41 -9.12
C ILE A 184 15.91 2.66 -9.83
N SER A 185 15.39 3.01 -11.01
CA SER A 185 15.79 4.25 -11.69
C SER A 185 15.14 5.47 -11.07
N ASP A 186 15.79 6.63 -11.19
CA ASP A 186 15.30 7.90 -10.62
C ASP A 186 13.87 8.26 -11.08
N GLU A 187 13.58 8.02 -12.36
CA GLU A 187 12.26 8.22 -12.96
C GLU A 187 11.20 7.26 -12.40
N ALA A 188 11.57 6.00 -12.15
CA ALA A 188 10.66 5.03 -11.54
C ALA A 188 10.39 5.37 -10.07
N LEU A 189 11.40 5.88 -9.37
CA LEU A 189 11.31 6.27 -7.97
C LEU A 189 10.34 7.44 -7.76
N ILE A 190 10.45 8.47 -8.60
CA ILE A 190 9.54 9.62 -8.57
C ILE A 190 8.10 9.19 -8.91
N LYS A 191 7.91 8.30 -9.89
CA LYS A 191 6.58 7.76 -10.23
C LYS A 191 5.96 6.98 -9.09
N MET A 192 6.76 6.17 -8.39
CA MET A 192 6.29 5.43 -7.22
C MET A 192 5.89 6.39 -6.10
N ALA A 193 6.73 7.38 -5.79
CA ALA A 193 6.45 8.38 -4.76
C ALA A 193 5.15 9.18 -5.05
N ASN A 194 4.99 9.65 -6.29
CA ASN A 194 3.78 10.36 -6.70
C ASN A 194 2.52 9.47 -6.63
N ASN A 195 2.61 8.20 -7.02
CA ASN A 195 1.49 7.27 -6.92
C ASN A 195 1.08 6.98 -5.46
N VAL A 196 2.03 6.90 -4.53
CA VAL A 196 1.74 6.68 -3.11
C VAL A 196 1.02 7.89 -2.51
N ILE A 197 1.45 9.11 -2.84
CA ILE A 197 0.78 10.33 -2.37
C ILE A 197 -0.63 10.43 -2.94
N GLN A 198 -0.82 10.16 -4.23
CA GLN A 198 -2.13 10.23 -4.88
C GLN A 198 -3.12 9.19 -4.35
N ASN A 199 -2.64 8.01 -3.94
CA ASN A 199 -3.50 6.92 -3.47
C ASN A 199 -3.75 6.92 -1.95
N ASN A 200 -2.93 7.63 -1.16
CA ASN A 200 -3.04 7.70 0.30
C ASN A 200 -3.36 9.10 0.84
N ALA A 201 -3.66 10.08 -0.01
CA ALA A 201 -4.05 11.41 0.42
C ALA A 201 -5.38 11.37 1.20
N PRO A 202 -5.47 11.88 2.45
CA PRO A 202 -6.74 12.09 3.11
C PRO A 202 -7.57 13.11 2.31
N ALA A 203 -8.90 13.00 2.36
CA ALA A 203 -9.86 13.76 1.53
C ALA A 203 -9.76 15.31 1.61
N ASN A 204 -8.84 15.88 2.39
CA ASN A 204 -8.55 17.30 2.49
C ASN A 204 -7.08 17.69 2.17
N PHE A 205 -6.24 16.78 1.69
CA PHE A 205 -4.92 17.16 1.16
C PHE A 205 -5.07 17.60 -0.30
N SER A 206 -5.56 18.83 -0.48
CA SER A 206 -5.44 19.50 -1.76
C SER A 206 -3.97 19.85 -1.96
N VAL A 207 -3.31 19.13 -2.87
CA VAL A 207 -2.04 19.58 -3.43
C VAL A 207 -2.32 20.95 -4.04
N GLY A 208 -1.92 21.98 -3.32
CA GLY A 208 -1.74 23.32 -3.88
C GLY A 208 -0.76 23.19 -5.02
N THR A 209 -1.26 22.90 -6.22
CA THR A 209 -0.60 23.41 -7.41
C THR A 209 -0.48 24.89 -7.17
N SER A 210 0.74 25.40 -7.14
CA SER A 210 1.00 26.83 -7.11
C SER A 210 0.11 27.50 -8.16
N THR A 211 -1.02 28.04 -7.72
CA THR A 211 -1.76 29.06 -8.43
C THR A 211 -0.92 30.31 -8.33
N THR A 212 0.21 30.30 -9.04
CA THR A 212 0.51 31.43 -9.90
C THR A 212 -0.77 31.60 -10.69
N ALA A 213 -1.47 32.71 -10.47
CA ALA A 213 -2.62 33.09 -11.27
C ALA A 213 -2.18 33.17 -12.74
N VAL A 214 -2.17 32.03 -13.43
CA VAL A 214 -2.13 31.98 -14.87
C VAL A 214 -3.51 32.46 -15.26
N THR A 215 -3.55 33.75 -15.57
CA THR A 215 -4.65 34.36 -16.29
C THR A 215 -4.90 33.46 -17.50
N LEU A 216 -6.00 32.69 -17.44
CA LEU A 216 -6.45 31.82 -18.52
C LEU A 216 -6.67 32.70 -19.75
N GLN A 217 -5.65 32.80 -20.60
CA GLN A 217 -5.84 33.30 -21.94
C GLN A 217 -6.61 32.24 -22.72
N THR A 218 -7.60 32.69 -23.46
CA THR A 218 -8.59 31.90 -24.22
C THR A 218 -7.98 31.07 -25.38
N SER A 219 -6.67 30.87 -25.39
CA SER A 219 -5.92 30.08 -26.38
C SER A 219 -5.75 28.60 -25.97
N ASP A 220 -5.90 28.26 -24.69
CA ASP A 220 -5.63 26.90 -24.18
C ASP A 220 -6.85 25.97 -24.17
N LEU A 221 -8.04 26.50 -24.49
CA LEU A 221 -9.30 25.74 -24.47
C LEU A 221 -9.41 24.76 -25.65
N SER A 222 -8.75 25.08 -26.77
CA SER A 222 -8.65 24.20 -27.94
C SER A 222 -7.78 22.97 -27.65
N ALA A 223 -6.74 23.10 -26.82
CA ALA A 223 -5.86 21.99 -26.46
C ALA A 223 -6.49 21.00 -25.46
N LEU A 224 -7.52 21.43 -24.74
CA LEU A 224 -8.35 20.60 -23.85
C LEU A 224 -9.39 19.77 -24.61
N LEU A 225 -9.73 20.14 -25.84
CA LEU A 225 -10.73 19.45 -26.67
C LEU A 225 -10.17 18.25 -27.45
N ASP A 226 -8.84 18.14 -27.53
CA ASP A 226 -8.14 17.05 -28.23
C ASP A 226 -7.77 15.89 -27.30
N ASP A 227 -7.89 16.07 -25.98
CA ASP A 227 -7.53 15.08 -24.97
C ASP A 227 -8.70 14.85 -24.00
N PRO A 228 -9.47 13.76 -24.14
CA PRO A 228 -10.63 13.49 -23.29
C PRO A 228 -10.24 13.30 -21.82
N VAL A 229 -9.00 12.88 -21.53
CA VAL A 229 -8.52 12.71 -20.15
C VAL A 229 -8.32 14.06 -19.49
N LYS A 230 -7.72 15.02 -20.20
CA LYS A 230 -7.57 16.39 -19.70
C LYS A 230 -8.91 17.11 -19.59
N LEU A 231 -9.82 16.86 -20.53
CA LEU A 231 -11.18 17.40 -20.49
C LEU A 231 -11.94 16.89 -19.25
N ARG A 232 -11.84 15.59 -18.94
CA ARG A 232 -12.41 15.01 -17.71
C ARG A 232 -11.84 15.67 -16.46
N ALA A 233 -10.52 15.81 -16.40
CA ALA A 233 -9.85 16.45 -15.27
C ALA A 233 -10.30 17.91 -15.10
N ALA A 234 -10.44 18.65 -16.21
CA ALA A 234 -10.92 20.02 -16.17
C ALA A 234 -12.38 20.14 -15.71
N ILE A 235 -13.27 19.23 -16.13
CA ILE A 235 -14.68 19.21 -15.71
C ILE A 235 -14.80 18.83 -14.23
N LEU A 236 -14.02 17.86 -13.75
CA LEU A 236 -13.97 17.52 -12.33
C LEU A 236 -13.45 18.67 -11.48
N ALA A 237 -12.48 19.44 -11.99
CA ALA A 237 -11.95 20.62 -11.31
C ALA A 237 -12.98 21.76 -11.15
N THR A 238 -14.06 21.77 -11.96
CA THR A 238 -15.16 22.74 -11.76
C THR A 238 -16.04 22.40 -10.55
N GLY A 239 -16.01 21.16 -10.06
CA GLY A 239 -16.83 20.69 -8.94
C GLY A 239 -18.33 20.56 -9.23
N ASN A 240 -18.78 20.85 -10.45
CA ASN A 240 -20.20 20.86 -10.82
C ASN A 240 -20.77 19.45 -11.14
N ILE A 241 -19.90 18.46 -11.40
CA ILE A 241 -20.27 17.09 -11.72
C ILE A 241 -19.42 16.12 -10.87
N SER A 242 -20.06 15.08 -10.35
CA SER A 242 -19.39 14.02 -9.58
C SER A 242 -18.60 13.07 -10.48
N ALA A 243 -17.50 12.49 -9.99
CA ALA A 243 -16.68 11.53 -10.74
C ALA A 243 -17.49 10.31 -11.23
N ALA A 244 -18.42 9.83 -10.41
CA ALA A 244 -19.28 8.69 -10.73
C ALA A 244 -20.30 9.01 -11.85
N ASP A 245 -20.69 10.28 -12.00
CA ASP A 245 -21.58 10.70 -13.08
C ASP A 245 -20.82 11.02 -14.36
N LEU A 246 -19.58 11.51 -14.25
CA LEU A 246 -18.72 11.75 -15.39
C LEU A 246 -18.26 10.43 -16.05
N GLU A 247 -18.06 9.38 -15.27
CA GLU A 247 -17.67 8.04 -15.77
C GLU A 247 -18.78 7.36 -16.61
N LYS A 248 -20.04 7.75 -16.42
CA LYS A 248 -21.19 7.26 -17.22
C LYS A 248 -21.27 7.90 -18.61
N ILE A 249 -20.54 8.99 -18.84
CA ILE A 249 -20.45 9.67 -20.13
C ILE A 249 -19.24 9.08 -20.84
N ASP A 250 -19.41 8.57 -22.05
CA ASP A 250 -18.27 8.09 -22.84
C ASP A 250 -17.38 9.26 -23.33
N ASP A 251 -16.13 8.97 -23.67
CA ASP A 251 -15.15 10.00 -24.07
C ASP A 251 -15.57 10.75 -25.35
N GLU A 252 -16.30 10.09 -26.24
CA GLU A 252 -16.72 10.64 -27.53
C GLU A 252 -17.85 11.67 -27.35
N MET A 253 -18.85 11.32 -26.54
CA MET A 253 -19.94 12.19 -26.10
C MET A 253 -19.42 13.35 -25.25
N LEU A 254 -18.42 13.12 -24.39
CA LEU A 254 -17.83 14.17 -23.57
C LEU A 254 -17.16 15.26 -24.41
N VAL A 255 -16.35 14.84 -25.40
CA VAL A 255 -15.69 15.76 -26.33
C VAL A 255 -16.72 16.46 -27.23
N GLN A 256 -17.79 15.76 -27.64
CA GLN A 256 -18.85 16.34 -28.47
C GLN A 256 -19.64 17.42 -27.72
N VAL A 257 -20.04 17.15 -26.47
CA VAL A 257 -20.73 18.12 -25.60
C VAL A 257 -19.83 19.32 -25.30
N ALA A 258 -18.55 19.10 -25.01
CA ALA A 258 -17.61 20.19 -24.79
C ALA A 258 -17.41 21.06 -26.05
N LYS A 259 -17.33 20.45 -27.24
CA LYS A 259 -17.29 21.18 -28.51
C LYS A 259 -18.57 21.96 -28.77
N GLU A 260 -19.73 21.43 -28.42
CA GLU A 260 -21.02 22.11 -28.57
C GLU A 260 -21.17 23.31 -27.62
N VAL A 261 -20.76 23.17 -26.35
CA VAL A 261 -20.76 24.27 -25.37
C VAL A 261 -19.79 25.38 -25.77
N LEU A 262 -18.64 25.03 -26.37
CA LEU A 262 -17.63 25.99 -26.80
C LEU A 262 -17.88 26.59 -28.17
N SER A 263 -18.68 25.94 -29.02
CA SER A 263 -19.14 26.49 -30.31
C SER A 263 -20.50 27.19 -30.22
N GLY A 264 -21.13 27.14 -29.04
CA GLY A 264 -22.48 27.65 -28.76
C GLY A 264 -22.51 28.81 -27.76
N SER A 265 -21.83 29.92 -28.08
CA SER A 265 -22.17 31.31 -27.71
C SER A 265 -21.39 32.28 -28.59
#